data_AF-A0A7Y0B7T4-F1
#
_entry.id   AF-A0A7Y0B7T4-F1
#
_cell.length_a   1.000
_cell.length_b   1.000
_cell.length_c   1.000
_cell.angle_alpha   90.00
_cell.angle_beta   90.00
_cell.angle_gamma   90.00
#
_symmetry.space_group_name_H-M   'P 1'
#
loop_
_entity.id
_entity.type
_entity.pdbx_description
1 polymer ?
#
loop_
_entity_poly.entity_id
_entity_poly.type
_entity_poly.pdbx_seq_one_letter_code
_entity_poly.pdbx_strand_id
1 'polypeptide(L)' 'MIRWREILAALANDTLGDAEREAVLARAAVRLAADRGEAGHRPTIEEVMTLAREELAVTIDTGQARAALDTWEHADG' A
#
# COMPACT_ATOMS: atom_id res chain seq x y z
N MET A 1 -7.82 -9.13 -2.36
CA MET A 1 -7.50 -9.18 -3.81
C MET A 1 -6.97 -7.82 -4.24
N ILE A 2 -5.67 -7.76 -4.52
CA ILE A 2 -4.97 -6.56 -4.99
C ILE A 2 -5.60 -6.01 -6.28
N ARG A 3 -5.92 -4.72 -6.29
CA ARG A 3 -6.43 -4.01 -7.48
C ARG A 3 -5.26 -3.59 -8.37
N TRP A 4 -4.62 -4.56 -9.02
CA TRP A 4 -3.47 -4.31 -9.91
C TRP A 4 -3.71 -3.24 -10.97
N ARG A 5 -4.96 -3.09 -11.45
CA ARG A 5 -5.35 -2.01 -12.38
C ARG A 5 -5.18 -0.61 -11.79
N GLU A 6 -5.47 -0.41 -10.51
CA GLU A 6 -5.32 0.90 -9.85
C GLU A 6 -3.84 1.25 -9.65
N ILE A 7 -3.02 0.25 -9.28
CA ILE A 7 -1.57 0.40 -9.14
C ILE A 7 -0.94 0.77 -10.48
N LEU A 8 -1.26 0.03 -11.53
CA LEU A 8 -0.75 0.30 -12.88
C LEU A 8 -1.22 1.65 -13.39
N ALA A 9 -2.46 2.04 -13.11
CA ALA A 9 -2.97 3.37 -13.49
C ALA A 9 -2.23 4.50 -12.77
N ALA A 10 -1.92 4.35 -11.48
CA ALA A 10 -1.15 5.36 -10.74
C ALA A 10 0.31 5.43 -11.21
N LEU A 11 0.94 4.29 -11.48
CA LEU A 11 2.30 4.25 -12.02
C LEU A 11 2.40 4.84 -13.43
N ALA A 12 1.40 4.59 -14.28
CA ALA A 12 1.33 5.12 -15.64
C ALA A 12 0.81 6.57 -15.71
N ASN A 13 0.38 7.14 -14.59
CA ASN A 13 -0.07 8.52 -14.57
C ASN A 13 1.10 9.46 -14.27
N ASP A 14 1.65 10.05 -15.34
CA ASP A 14 2.74 11.02 -15.26
C ASP A 14 2.30 12.38 -14.70
N THR A 15 0.99 12.59 -14.47
CA THR A 15 0.46 13.80 -13.84
C THR A 15 0.39 13.72 -12.31
N LEU A 16 0.57 12.52 -11.73
CA LEU A 16 0.63 12.36 -10.28
C LEU A 16 1.98 12.83 -9.75
N GLY A 17 1.94 13.68 -8.72
CA GLY A 17 3.13 14.01 -7.95
C GLY A 17 3.65 12.79 -7.18
N ASP A 18 4.92 12.82 -6.79
CA ASP A 18 5.59 11.71 -6.10
C ASP A 18 4.84 11.29 -4.83
N ALA A 19 4.38 12.26 -4.03
CA ALA A 19 3.64 11.98 -2.80
C ALA A 19 2.30 11.25 -3.04
N GLU A 20 1.59 11.57 -4.12
CA GLU A 20 0.32 10.90 -4.46
C GLU A 20 0.56 9.48 -4.97
N ARG A 21 1.62 9.31 -5.78
CA ARG A 21 2.08 8.00 -6.27
C ARG A 21 2.48 7.10 -5.10
N GLU A 22 3.29 7.61 -4.18
CA GLU A 22 3.69 6.89 -2.96
C GLU A 22 2.49 6.50 -2.10
N ALA A 23 1.49 7.37 -1.95
CA ALA A 23 0.26 7.05 -1.20
C ALA A 23 -0.54 5.91 -1.84
N VAL A 24 -0.62 5.84 -3.18
CA VAL A 24 -1.25 4.71 -3.87
C VAL A 24 -0.47 3.41 -3.64
N LEU A 25 0.86 3.46 -3.75
CA LEU A 25 1.71 2.29 -3.55
C LEU A 25 1.71 1.82 -2.09
N ALA A 26 1.64 2.72 -1.12
CA ALA A 26 1.49 2.37 0.29
C ALA A 26 0.18 1.60 0.55
N ARG A 27 -0.95 2.06 -0.02
CA ARG A 27 -2.23 1.33 0.07
C ARG A 27 -2.16 -0.05 -0.60
N ALA A 28 -1.45 -0.15 -1.72
CA ALA A 28 -1.23 -1.42 -2.39
C ALA A 28 -0.40 -2.39 -1.52
N ALA A 29 0.64 -1.89 -0.85
CA ALA A 29 1.45 -2.69 0.07
C ALA A 29 0.63 -3.20 1.27
N VAL A 30 -0.28 -2.39 1.83
CA VAL A 30 -1.24 -2.84 2.85
C VAL A 30 -2.10 -3.99 2.35
N ARG A 31 -2.67 -3.86 1.14
CA ARG A 31 -3.51 -4.92 0.57
C ARG A 31 -2.72 -6.20 0.30
N LEU A 32 -1.48 -6.07 -0.16
CA LEU A 32 -0.58 -7.20 -0.37
C LEU A 32 -0.22 -7.90 0.94
N ALA A 33 0.02 -7.14 2.00
CA ALA A 33 0.26 -7.68 3.33
C ALA A 33 -0.96 -8.47 3.86
N ALA A 34 -2.16 -7.90 3.70
CA ALA A 34 -3.40 -8.55 4.11
C ALA A 34 -3.69 -9.82 3.30
N ASP A 35 -3.46 -9.78 1.98
CA ASP A 35 -3.69 -10.92 1.09
C ASP A 35 -2.66 -12.06 1.29
N ARG A 36 -1.43 -11.75 1.74
CA ARG A 36 -0.38 -12.74 2.04
C ARG A 36 -0.49 -13.35 3.44
N GLY A 37 -1.14 -12.64 4.37
CA GLY A 37 -1.39 -13.13 5.72
C GLY A 37 -2.44 -14.25 5.77
N GLU A 38 -2.56 -14.87 6.94
CA GLU A 38 -3.69 -15.77 7.21
C GLU A 38 -5.01 -15.00 7.24
N ALA A 39 -6.14 -15.70 7.10
CA ALA A 39 -7.45 -15.07 7.18
C ALA A 39 -7.63 -14.37 8.53
N GLY A 40 -7.87 -13.05 8.50
CA GLY A 40 -7.97 -12.23 9.71
C GLY A 40 -6.65 -11.60 10.16
N HIS A 41 -5.56 -11.79 9.42
CA HIS A 41 -4.31 -11.07 9.65
C HIS A 41 -4.50 -9.57 9.42
N ARG A 42 -4.09 -8.76 10.40
CA ARG A 42 -4.03 -7.31 10.27
C ARG A 42 -2.59 -6.91 9.99
N PRO A 43 -2.30 -6.29 8.82
CA PRO A 43 -0.95 -5.87 8.48
C PRO A 43 -0.36 -4.89 9.50
N THR A 44 0.91 -5.06 9.79
CA THR A 44 1.70 -4.15 10.62
C THR A 44 2.39 -3.08 9.76
N ILE A 45 2.79 -1.97 10.39
CA ILE A 45 3.55 -0.90 9.72
C ILE A 45 4.83 -1.46 9.07
N GLU A 46 5.54 -2.35 9.77
CA GLU A 46 6.79 -2.92 9.29
C GLU A 46 6.59 -3.82 8.08
N GLU A 47 5.55 -4.66 8.07
CA GLU A 47 5.19 -5.48 6.90
C GLU A 47 4.85 -4.61 5.69
N VAL A 48 4.08 -3.54 5.90
CA VAL A 48 3.70 -2.60 4.84
C VAL A 48 4.93 -1.92 4.25
N MET A 49 5.84 -1.42 5.09
CA MET A 49 7.09 -0.79 4.64
C MET A 49 8.00 -1.78 3.90
N THR A 50 8.09 -3.02 4.39
CA THR A 50 8.90 -4.08 3.78
C THR A 50 8.35 -4.43 2.40
N LEU A 51 7.05 -4.66 2.29
CA LEU A 51 6.42 -5.01 1.01
C LEU A 51 6.43 -3.84 0.03
N ALA A 52 6.23 -2.60 0.49
CA ALA A 52 6.36 -1.42 -0.35
C ALA A 52 7.75 -1.36 -1.02
N ARG A 53 8.80 -1.66 -0.24
CA ARG A 53 10.17 -1.67 -0.75
C ARG A 53 10.44 -2.86 -1.66
N GLU A 54 10.12 -4.07 -1.22
CA GLU A 54 10.53 -5.31 -1.89
C GLU A 54 9.70 -5.58 -3.16
N GLU A 55 8.41 -5.24 -3.14
CA GLU A 55 7.46 -5.65 -4.20
C GLU A 55 7.08 -4.49 -5.10
N LEU A 56 7.14 -3.26 -4.59
CA LEU A 56 6.73 -2.05 -5.33
C LEU A 56 7.87 -1.06 -5.55
N ALA A 57 9.10 -1.38 -5.10
CA ALA A 57 10.29 -0.56 -5.23
C ALA A 57 10.13 0.88 -4.72
N VAL A 58 9.27 1.09 -3.71
CA VAL A 58 9.02 2.40 -3.10
C VAL A 58 9.48 2.43 -1.66
N THR A 59 10.11 3.52 -1.25
CA THR A 59 10.46 3.75 0.17
C THR A 59 9.40 4.67 0.76
N ILE A 60 8.73 4.21 1.81
CA ILE A 60 7.74 4.99 2.54
C ILE A 60 8.13 5.08 4.01
N ASP A 61 7.74 6.17 4.67
CA ASP A 61 7.96 6.33 6.10
C ASP A 61 6.81 5.74 6.95
N THR A 62 7.02 5.73 8.27
CA THR A 62 6.05 5.26 9.26
C THR A 62 4.71 6.00 9.19
N GLY A 63 4.72 7.30 8.87
CA GLY A 63 3.52 8.12 8.75
C GLY A 63 2.68 7.74 7.54
N GLN A 64 3.34 7.54 6.39
CA GLN A 64 2.70 7.07 5.15
C GLN A 64 2.12 5.66 5.32
N ALA A 65 2.87 4.75 5.95
CA ALA A 65 2.39 3.40 6.25
C ALA A 65 1.18 3.42 7.20
N ARG A 66 1.21 4.25 8.24
CA ARG A 66 0.07 4.43 9.16
C ARG A 66 -1.16 4.98 8.45
N ALA A 67 -1.01 6.04 7.65
CA ALA A 67 -2.12 6.61 6.89
C ALA A 67 -2.75 5.61 5.92
N ALA A 68 -1.94 4.75 5.30
CA ALA A 68 -2.42 3.68 4.42
C ALA A 68 -3.19 2.60 5.19
N LEU A 69 -2.70 2.19 6.37
CA LEU A 69 -3.39 1.25 7.25
C LEU A 69 -4.72 1.80 7.75
N ASP A 70 -4.74 3.05 8.21
CA ASP A 70 -5.97 3.73 8.64
C ASP A 70 -6.99 3.75 7.49
N THR A 71 -6.56 4.10 6.28
CA THR A 71 -7.44 4.10 5.10
C THR A 71 -8.01 2.72 4.79
N TRP A 72 -7.20 1.66 4.94
CA TRP A 72 -7.61 0.29 4.68
C TRP A 72 -8.65 -0.20 5.71
N GLU A 73 -8.47 0.10 6.99
CA GLU A 73 -9.41 -0.27 8.06
C GLU A 73 -10.78 0.37 7.89
N HIS A 74 -10.83 1.59 7.37
CA HIS A 74 -12.10 2.26 7.08
C HIS A 74 -12.79 1.74 5.80
N ALA A 75 -12.06 1.00 4.94
CA ALA A 75 -12.55 0.55 3.64
C ALA A 75 -12.88 -0.95 3.57
N ASP A 76 -12.19 -1.80 4.34
CA ASP A 76 -12.37 -3.26 4.36
C ASP A 76 -12.73 -3.80 5.78
N GLY A 77 -13.09 -2.92 6.72
CA GLY A 77 -13.62 -3.27 8.05
C GLY A 77 -15.07 -3.74 8.05
#